data_AF-A0AAJ1KUI0-F1
#
_entry.id   AF-A0AAJ1KUI0-F1
#
_cell.length_a   1.000
_cell.length_b   1.000
_cell.length_c   1.000
_cell.angle_alpha   90.00
_cell.angle_beta   90.00
_cell.angle_gamma   90.00
#
_symmetry.space_group_name_H-M   'P 1'
#
loop_
_entity.id
_entity.type
_entity.pdbx_description
1 polymer ?
#
loop_
_entity_poly.entity_id
_entity_poly.type
_entity_poly.pdbx_seq_one_letter_code
_entity_poly.pdbx_strand_id
1 'polypeptide(L)'
;MSQFEPQVGQVCQMIYTTADVPQWINCLPKAASSHGIAVSIDVVNEGERTLWFDSFQINRNIVFRPIVPECKLWAAKDSDDVYEMVCLSNVLTAKPGFPLTVIFKNKENEIFSMDAVDFLDSYEPKPNDLPMVEQSEQCDILDSQDEPVVVSGELQ
;
A
#
# COMPACT_ATOMS: atom_id res chain seq x y z
N MET A 1 -4.84 -9.17 -18.06
CA MET A 1 -4.25 -8.48 -16.90
C MET A 1 -3.28 -7.47 -17.45
N SER A 2 -3.59 -6.20 -17.27
CA SER A 2 -2.68 -5.10 -17.55
C SER A 2 -1.45 -5.24 -16.65
N GLN A 3 -0.27 -4.94 -17.18
CA GLN A 3 0.96 -4.98 -16.42
C GLN A 3 1.27 -3.56 -15.95
N PHE A 4 1.50 -3.39 -14.64
CA PHE A 4 1.86 -2.09 -14.10
C PHE A 4 3.23 -1.65 -14.64
N GLU A 5 3.26 -0.49 -15.30
CA GLU A 5 4.48 0.14 -15.78
C GLU A 5 4.85 1.32 -14.86
N PRO A 6 5.98 1.25 -14.13
CA PRO A 6 6.36 2.30 -13.19
C PRO A 6 6.71 3.60 -13.94
N GLN A 7 6.12 4.72 -13.52
CA GLN A 7 6.38 6.04 -14.08
C GLN A 7 7.39 6.82 -13.24
N VAL A 8 8.26 7.59 -13.91
CA VAL A 8 9.22 8.47 -13.23
C VAL A 8 8.48 9.51 -12.38
N GLY A 9 8.85 9.60 -11.10
CA GLY A 9 8.24 10.53 -10.15
C GLY A 9 6.97 10.00 -9.47
N GLN A 10 6.47 8.83 -9.83
CA GLN A 10 5.28 8.22 -9.20
C GLN A 10 5.70 7.16 -8.18
N VAL A 11 5.25 7.31 -6.92
CA VAL A 11 5.50 6.30 -5.88
C VAL A 11 4.76 5.00 -6.24
N CYS A 12 5.46 3.88 -6.15
CA CYS A 12 4.91 2.55 -6.37
C CYS A 12 5.54 1.53 -5.42
N GLN A 13 5.15 0.27 -5.53
CA GLN A 13 5.79 -0.83 -4.80
C GLN A 13 6.61 -1.70 -5.74
N MET A 14 7.72 -2.23 -5.22
CA MET A 14 8.53 -3.22 -5.91
C MET A 14 8.82 -4.42 -5.02
N ILE A 15 9.10 -5.56 -5.65
CA ILE A 15 9.57 -6.77 -4.98
C ILE A 15 10.75 -7.37 -5.75
N TYR A 16 11.77 -7.80 -5.01
CA TYR A 16 12.82 -8.67 -5.53
C TYR A 16 12.42 -10.12 -5.32
N THR A 17 11.97 -10.79 -6.38
CA THR A 17 11.46 -12.17 -6.30
C THR A 17 12.53 -13.19 -5.94
N THR A 18 13.80 -12.83 -6.10
CA THR A 18 14.96 -13.69 -5.82
C THR A 18 15.62 -13.43 -4.47
N ALA A 19 15.07 -12.53 -3.64
CA ALA A 19 15.60 -12.30 -2.29
C ALA A 19 15.33 -13.50 -1.37
N ASP A 20 16.12 -13.67 -0.31
CA ASP A 20 15.91 -14.73 0.68
C ASP A 20 14.55 -14.61 1.38
N VAL A 21 14.12 -13.36 1.61
CA VAL A 21 12.80 -13.02 2.15
C VAL A 21 12.18 -11.94 1.26
N PRO A 22 11.50 -12.33 0.16
CA PRO A 22 10.90 -11.36 -0.75
C PRO A 22 9.76 -10.60 -0.05
N GLN A 23 9.78 -9.28 -0.16
CA GLN A 23 8.76 -8.40 0.40
C GLN A 23 8.51 -7.23 -0.55
N TRP A 24 7.27 -6.74 -0.55
CA TRP A 24 6.92 -5.52 -1.25
C TRP A 24 7.43 -4.31 -0.45
N ILE A 25 8.18 -3.45 -1.12
CA ILE A 25 8.72 -2.23 -0.54
C ILE A 25 8.24 -1.03 -1.36
N ASN A 26 7.98 0.08 -0.68
CA ASN A 26 7.71 1.35 -1.35
C ASN A 26 8.98 1.83 -2.04
N CYS A 27 8.81 2.40 -3.22
CA CYS A 27 9.91 2.86 -4.05
C CYS A 27 9.49 4.03 -4.94
N LEU A 28 10.46 4.81 -5.39
CA LEU A 28 10.25 5.97 -6.25
C LEU A 28 11.17 5.90 -7.47
N PRO A 29 10.64 5.60 -8.66
CA PRO A 29 11.38 5.73 -9.91
C PRO A 29 11.87 7.16 -10.13
N LYS A 30 13.18 7.34 -10.30
CA LYS A 30 13.82 8.65 -10.49
C LYS A 30 14.19 8.92 -11.95
N ALA A 31 14.48 7.86 -12.71
CA ALA A 31 14.77 7.95 -14.14
C ALA A 31 14.47 6.61 -14.82
N ALA A 32 14.06 6.66 -16.08
CA ALA A 32 13.82 5.47 -16.89
C ALA A 32 14.43 5.65 -18.29
N SER A 33 14.88 4.56 -18.88
CA SER A 33 15.37 4.49 -20.25
C SER A 33 15.00 3.15 -20.88
N SER A 34 15.24 2.99 -22.17
CA SER A 34 15.11 1.68 -22.84
C SER A 34 16.02 0.58 -22.25
N HIS A 35 17.05 0.96 -21.48
CA HIS A 35 18.01 0.00 -20.91
C HIS A 35 17.64 -0.43 -19.49
N GLY A 36 16.82 0.33 -18.78
CA GLY A 36 16.56 0.10 -17.37
C GLY A 36 15.96 1.30 -16.65
N ILE A 37 15.81 1.15 -15.34
CA ILE A 37 15.15 2.11 -14.46
C ILE A 37 16.01 2.37 -13.21
N ALA A 38 16.17 3.64 -12.85
CA ALA A 38 16.74 4.06 -11.59
C ALA A 38 15.62 4.26 -10.57
N VAL A 39 15.69 3.58 -9.43
CA VAL A 39 14.65 3.58 -8.40
C VAL A 39 15.28 3.87 -7.05
N SER A 40 14.69 4.80 -6.32
CA SER A 40 14.98 5.00 -4.91
C SER A 40 14.15 4.07 -4.05
N ILE A 41 14.80 3.48 -3.05
CA ILE A 41 14.18 2.64 -2.02
C ILE A 41 14.62 3.12 -0.65
N ASP A 42 13.72 3.05 0.33
CA ASP A 42 14.08 3.28 1.73
C ASP A 42 14.68 2.01 2.32
N VAL A 43 15.95 2.07 2.69
CA VAL A 43 16.66 0.96 3.32
C VAL A 43 16.68 1.18 4.82
N VAL A 44 16.17 0.19 5.56
CA VAL A 44 16.15 0.22 7.03
C VAL A 44 17.58 0.44 7.54
N ASN A 45 17.77 1.47 8.37
CA ASN A 45 19.04 1.90 8.97
C ASN A 45 20.08 2.53 8.02
N GLU A 46 19.84 2.62 6.71
CA GLU A 46 20.76 3.25 5.74
C GLU A 46 20.17 4.50 5.06
N GLY A 47 18.86 4.71 5.15
CA GLY A 47 18.15 5.84 4.52
C GLY A 47 17.79 5.56 3.06
N GLU A 48 17.47 6.63 2.31
CA GLU A 48 17.12 6.51 0.88
C GLU A 48 18.36 6.12 0.07
N ARG A 49 18.25 5.04 -0.70
CA ARG A 49 19.28 4.60 -1.65
C ARG A 49 18.68 4.50 -3.04
N THR A 50 19.36 5.07 -4.03
CA THR A 50 19.00 4.89 -5.45
C THR A 50 19.80 3.74 -6.06
N LEU A 51 19.08 2.81 -6.70
CA LEU A 51 19.63 1.65 -7.39
C LEU A 51 19.20 1.65 -8.86
N TRP A 52 20.06 1.10 -9.72
CA TRP A 52 19.75 0.88 -11.15
C TRP A 52 19.35 -0.58 -11.38
N PHE A 53 18.25 -0.78 -12.11
CA PHE A 53 17.81 -2.10 -12.56
C PHE A 53 17.77 -2.16 -14.07
N ASP A 54 18.43 -3.16 -14.62
CA ASP A 54 18.43 -3.38 -16.06
C ASP A 54 17.09 -3.92 -16.54
N SER A 55 16.70 -3.54 -17.74
CA SER A 55 15.43 -3.92 -18.38
C SER A 55 15.18 -5.44 -18.40
N PHE A 56 16.23 -6.26 -18.53
CA PHE A 56 16.10 -7.72 -18.52
C PHE A 56 15.79 -8.31 -17.13
N GLN A 57 15.98 -7.54 -16.06
CA GLN A 57 15.62 -7.95 -14.69
C GLN A 57 14.15 -7.65 -14.40
N ILE A 58 13.59 -6.62 -15.05
CA ILE A 58 12.20 -6.20 -14.89
C ILE A 58 11.28 -7.32 -15.38
N ASN A 59 10.23 -7.61 -14.60
CA ASN A 59 9.26 -8.68 -14.80
C ASN A 59 9.80 -10.12 -14.73
N ARG A 60 11.10 -10.28 -14.43
CA ARG A 60 11.72 -11.58 -14.12
C ARG A 60 12.10 -11.68 -12.66
N ASN A 61 13.01 -10.80 -12.24
CA ASN A 61 13.57 -10.77 -10.89
C ASN A 61 12.97 -9.64 -10.06
N ILE A 62 12.46 -8.60 -10.73
CA ILE A 62 11.90 -7.41 -10.12
C ILE A 62 10.52 -7.17 -10.71
N VAL A 63 9.52 -7.08 -9.85
CA VAL A 63 8.14 -6.79 -10.25
C VAL A 63 7.69 -5.51 -9.56
N PHE A 64 6.97 -4.66 -10.30
CA PHE A 64 6.37 -3.45 -9.79
C PHE A 64 4.84 -3.61 -9.71
N ARG A 65 4.22 -2.90 -8.77
CA ARG A 65 2.77 -2.78 -8.66
C ARG A 65 2.39 -1.39 -8.13
N PRO A 66 1.16 -0.91 -8.38
CA PRO A 66 0.74 0.39 -7.89
C PRO A 66 0.55 0.38 -6.37
N ILE A 67 0.52 1.58 -5.79
CA ILE A 67 -0.05 1.81 -4.46
C ILE A 67 -1.50 2.25 -4.67
N VAL A 68 -2.43 1.58 -4.00
CA VAL A 68 -3.84 2.01 -3.97
C VAL A 68 -4.00 2.95 -2.78
N PRO A 69 -4.39 4.23 -3.00
CA PRO A 69 -4.72 5.15 -1.91
C PRO A 69 -5.74 4.56 -0.94
N GLU A 70 -5.55 4.78 0.35
CA GLU A 70 -6.53 4.42 1.38
C GLU A 70 -7.72 5.38 1.36
N CYS A 71 -8.50 5.32 0.30
CA CYS A 71 -9.74 6.07 0.15
C CYS A 71 -10.93 5.12 0.29
N LYS A 72 -11.94 5.52 1.06
CA LYS A 72 -13.13 4.69 1.27
C LYS A 72 -14.07 4.71 0.07
N LEU A 73 -14.23 5.86 -0.58
CA LEU A 73 -15.17 6.06 -1.67
C LEU A 73 -14.45 6.29 -3.00
N TRP A 74 -14.94 5.64 -4.03
CA TRP A 74 -14.37 5.65 -5.37
C TRP A 74 -15.47 5.89 -6.38
N ALA A 75 -15.24 6.79 -7.34
CA ALA A 75 -16.14 7.02 -8.45
C ALA A 75 -15.64 6.30 -9.69
N ALA A 76 -16.54 5.68 -10.44
CA ALA A 76 -16.23 5.24 -11.79
C ALA A 76 -15.89 6.46 -12.66
N LYS A 77 -14.93 6.34 -13.58
CA LYS A 77 -14.57 7.45 -14.48
C LYS A 77 -15.51 7.57 -15.68
N ASP A 78 -16.19 6.47 -16.04
CA ASP A 78 -17.09 6.35 -17.18
C ASP A 78 -18.57 6.47 -16.80
N SER A 79 -18.90 6.45 -15.51
CA SER A 79 -20.25 6.68 -14.98
C SER A 79 -20.22 7.54 -13.70
N ASP A 80 -21.37 8.07 -13.30
CA ASP A 80 -21.51 8.78 -12.02
C ASP A 80 -21.64 7.81 -10.81
N ASP A 81 -21.41 6.51 -11.01
CA ASP A 81 -21.56 5.51 -9.95
C ASP A 81 -20.45 5.59 -8.91
N VAL A 82 -20.83 5.44 -7.65
CA VAL A 82 -19.92 5.49 -6.50
C VAL A 82 -19.90 4.13 -5.80
N TYR A 83 -18.68 3.70 -5.47
CA TYR A 83 -18.37 2.42 -4.86
C TYR A 83 -17.61 2.64 -3.55
N GLU A 84 -17.79 1.71 -2.62
CA GLU A 84 -17.06 1.69 -1.35
C GLU A 84 -15.97 0.62 -1.42
N MET A 85 -14.70 1.01 -1.25
CA MET A 85 -13.60 0.05 -1.12
C MET A 85 -13.70 -0.62 0.25
N VAL A 86 -13.77 -1.95 0.23
CA VAL A 86 -13.91 -2.78 1.43
C VAL A 86 -12.54 -3.15 1.97
N CYS A 87 -11.68 -3.70 1.10
CA CYS A 87 -10.31 -4.04 1.47
C CYS A 87 -9.41 -4.28 0.24
N LEU A 88 -8.11 -4.36 0.50
CA LEU A 88 -7.11 -4.86 -0.45
C LEU A 88 -6.73 -6.28 -0.07
N SER A 89 -6.81 -7.20 -1.04
CA SER A 89 -6.28 -8.55 -0.90
C SER A 89 -4.86 -8.62 -1.46
N ASN A 90 -4.08 -9.65 -1.06
CA ASN A 90 -2.71 -9.87 -1.55
C ASN A 90 -1.70 -8.76 -1.21
N VAL A 91 -1.99 -7.95 -0.20
CA VAL A 91 -1.08 -6.87 0.24
C VAL A 91 0.29 -7.43 0.63
N LEU A 92 0.31 -8.53 1.39
CA LEU A 92 1.55 -9.12 1.91
C LEU A 92 2.05 -10.33 1.10
N THR A 93 1.37 -10.72 0.02
CA THR A 93 1.80 -11.91 -0.73
C THR A 93 3.07 -11.62 -1.51
N ALA A 94 4.10 -12.41 -1.26
CA ALA A 94 5.37 -12.34 -1.98
C ALA A 94 5.35 -13.16 -3.29
N LYS A 95 4.27 -13.89 -3.57
CA LYS A 95 4.20 -14.85 -4.68
C LYS A 95 3.88 -14.16 -6.00
N PRO A 96 4.70 -14.35 -7.05
CA PRO A 96 4.35 -13.95 -8.40
C PRO A 96 3.01 -14.61 -8.83
N GLY A 97 2.15 -13.85 -9.51
CA GLY A 97 0.84 -14.34 -9.98
C GLY A 97 -0.35 -14.08 -9.04
N PHE A 98 -0.12 -13.52 -7.85
CA PHE A 98 -1.18 -13.01 -6.98
C PHE A 98 -1.14 -11.48 -6.97
N PRO A 99 -1.77 -10.81 -7.95
CA PRO A 99 -1.75 -9.36 -8.00
C PRO A 99 -2.49 -8.74 -6.81
N LEU A 100 -2.13 -7.51 -6.48
CA LEU A 100 -2.89 -6.69 -5.55
C LEU A 100 -4.31 -6.56 -6.10
N THR A 101 -5.31 -6.99 -5.33
CA THR A 101 -6.71 -7.03 -5.77
C THR A 101 -7.53 -6.12 -4.88
N VAL A 102 -8.32 -5.24 -5.49
CA VAL A 102 -9.25 -4.35 -4.80
C VAL A 102 -10.59 -5.07 -4.66
N ILE A 103 -11.11 -5.15 -3.44
CA ILE A 103 -12.45 -5.66 -3.14
C ILE A 103 -13.31 -4.47 -2.75
N PHE A 104 -14.41 -4.27 -3.46
CA PHE A 104 -15.26 -3.10 -3.32
C PHE A 104 -16.72 -3.46 -3.52
N LYS A 105 -17.63 -2.56 -3.15
CA LYS A 105 -19.08 -2.79 -3.24
C LYS A 105 -19.83 -1.60 -3.81
N ASN A 106 -20.98 -1.86 -4.44
CA ASN A 106 -21.89 -0.82 -4.89
C ASN A 106 -22.90 -0.41 -3.79
N LYS A 107 -23.77 0.54 -4.12
CA LYS A 107 -24.86 1.02 -3.24
C LYS A 107 -25.87 -0.06 -2.83
N GLU A 108 -25.96 -1.15 -3.60
CA GLU A 108 -26.86 -2.29 -3.35
C GLU A 108 -26.19 -3.37 -2.47
N ASN A 109 -24.96 -3.12 -2.01
CA ASN A 109 -24.09 -4.04 -1.26
C ASN A 109 -23.66 -5.29 -2.06
N GLU A 110 -23.71 -5.24 -3.38
CA GLU A 110 -23.08 -6.27 -4.21
C GLU A 110 -21.56 -6.11 -4.16
N ILE A 111 -20.86 -7.24 -3.98
CA ILE A 111 -19.39 -7.26 -3.84
C ILE A 111 -18.74 -7.58 -5.19
N PHE A 112 -17.74 -6.78 -5.53
CA PHE A 112 -16.91 -6.92 -6.72
C PHE A 112 -15.44 -7.05 -6.32
N SER A 113 -14.64 -7.57 -7.24
CA SER A 113 -13.19 -7.65 -7.09
C SER A 113 -12.50 -7.41 -8.41
N MET A 114 -11.41 -6.66 -8.41
CA MET A 114 -10.67 -6.28 -9.61
C MET A 114 -9.17 -6.18 -9.31
N ASP A 115 -8.33 -6.45 -10.32
CA ASP A 115 -6.90 -6.14 -10.26
C ASP A 115 -6.68 -4.66 -9.95
N ALA A 116 -5.70 -4.32 -9.11
CA ALA A 116 -5.45 -2.94 -8.70
C ALA A 116 -5.09 -2.02 -9.86
N VAL A 117 -4.42 -2.52 -10.91
CA VAL A 117 -4.10 -1.72 -12.10
C VAL A 117 -5.39 -1.36 -12.84
N ASP A 118 -6.19 -2.37 -13.16
CA ASP A 118 -7.47 -2.18 -13.86
C ASP A 118 -8.44 -1.28 -13.04
N PHE A 119 -8.41 -1.41 -11.71
CA PHE A 119 -9.20 -0.59 -10.81
C PHE A 119 -8.76 0.89 -10.84
N LEU A 120 -7.46 1.17 -10.75
CA LEU A 120 -6.96 2.55 -10.79
C LEU A 120 -7.14 3.20 -12.18
N ASP A 121 -7.21 2.40 -13.24
CA ASP A 121 -7.54 2.87 -14.58
C ASP A 121 -9.01 3.25 -14.69
N SER A 122 -9.91 2.50 -14.04
CA SER A 122 -11.36 2.65 -14.17
C SER A 122 -12.00 3.57 -13.13
N TYR A 123 -11.37 3.72 -11.97
CA TYR A 123 -11.93 4.44 -10.82
C TYR A 123 -10.99 5.54 -10.32
N GLU A 124 -11.56 6.58 -9.73
CA GLU A 124 -10.82 7.64 -9.06
C GLU A 124 -11.29 7.85 -7.62
N PRO A 125 -10.38 8.18 -6.69
CA PRO A 125 -10.73 8.36 -5.30
C PRO A 125 -11.61 9.61 -5.15
N LYS A 126 -12.77 9.47 -4.50
CA LYS A 126 -13.56 10.63 -4.09
C LYS A 126 -13.09 11.06 -2.71
N PRO A 127 -12.45 12.25 -2.57
CA PRO A 127 -12.15 12.77 -1.25
C PRO A 127 -13.44 12.81 -0.44
N ASN A 128 -13.39 12.33 0.80
CA ASN A 128 -14.53 12.47 1.70
C ASN A 128 -14.75 13.98 1.90
N ASP A 129 -15.85 14.52 1.38
CA ASP A 129 -16.39 15.78 1.85
C ASP A 129 -16.95 15.58 3.27
N LEU A 130 -16.06 15.46 4.24
CA LEU A 130 -16.36 15.63 5.66
C LEU A 130 -15.35 16.64 6.20
N PRO A 131 -15.83 17.68 6.93
CA PRO A 131 -14.96 18.75 7.40
C PRO A 131 -13.84 18.15 8.26
N MET A 132 -12.66 18.75 8.17
CA MET A 132 -11.61 18.57 9.16
C MET A 132 -12.23 18.77 10.54
N VAL A 133 -12.58 17.67 11.21
CA VAL A 133 -12.69 17.69 12.66
C VAL A 133 -11.25 17.84 13.10
N GLU A 134 -10.89 19.08 13.45
CA GLU A 134 -9.75 19.33 14.32
C GLU A 134 -9.82 18.25 15.39
N GLN A 135 -8.84 17.36 15.42
CA GLN A 135 -8.66 16.43 16.53
C GLN A 135 -8.37 17.31 17.74
N SER A 136 -9.44 17.74 18.41
CA SER A 136 -9.39 18.31 19.74
C SER A 136 -8.62 17.31 20.59
N GLU A 137 -7.46 17.75 21.04
CA GLU A 137 -6.63 17.06 22.02
C GLU A 137 -7.49 16.72 23.23
N GLN A 138 -7.94 15.47 23.31
CA GLN A 138 -8.39 14.87 24.55
C GLN A 138 -8.03 13.38 24.49
N CYS A 139 -6.74 13.15 24.72
CA CYS A 139 -6.29 11.90 25.30
C CYS A 139 -6.95 11.79 26.68
N ASP A 140 -8.12 11.14 26.75
CA ASP A 140 -8.59 10.57 28.00
C ASP A 140 -7.67 9.41 28.34
N ILE A 141 -6.56 9.74 29.01
CA ILE A 141 -5.76 8.78 29.76
C ILE A 141 -6.71 8.25 30.84
N LEU A 142 -7.24 7.05 30.61
CA LEU A 142 -7.84 6.28 31.68
C LEU A 142 -6.71 5.93 32.65
N ASP A 143 -6.59 6.71 33.73
CA ASP A 143 -5.74 6.39 34.87
C ASP A 143 -6.15 5.01 35.41
N SER A 144 -5.42 3.97 35.00
CA SER A 144 -5.47 2.67 35.64
C SER A 144 -4.88 2.82 37.03
N GLN A 145 -5.73 3.04 38.02
CA GLN A 145 -5.38 2.88 39.43
C GLN A 145 -5.29 1.38 39.74
N ASP A 146 -4.14 0.79 39.45
CA ASP A 146 -3.68 -0.43 40.11
C ASP A 146 -2.20 -0.23 40.44
N GLU A 147 -1.94 0.23 41.66
CA GLU A 147 -0.60 0.28 42.24
C GLU A 147 -0.03 -1.15 42.33
N PRO A 148 1.24 -1.38 42.00
CA PRO A 148 1.86 -2.70 42.16
C PRO A 148 2.03 -3.03 43.65
N VAL A 149 1.24 -3.99 44.15
CA VAL A 149 1.41 -4.58 45.48
C VAL A 149 2.71 -5.38 45.51
N VAL A 150 3.76 -4.80 46.10
CA VAL A 150 4.98 -5.53 46.48
C VAL A 150 4.67 -6.30 47.77
N VAL A 151 4.44 -7.61 47.65
CA VAL A 151 4.34 -8.50 48.81
C VAL A 151 5.76 -8.81 49.28
N SER A 152 6.22 -8.08 50.28
CA SER A 152 7.42 -8.42 51.04
C SER A 152 7.17 -9.72 51.81
N GLY A 153 7.81 -10.81 51.38
CA GLY A 153 7.88 -12.03 52.17
C GLY A 153 8.87 -11.84 53.32
N GLU A 154 8.40 -11.93 54.56
CA GLU A 154 9.25 -12.04 55.74
C GLU A 154 9.91 -13.43 55.77
N LEU A 155 11.24 -13.45 55.78
CA LEU A 155 12.06 -14.62 56.12
C LEU A 155 12.91 -14.25 57.33
N GLN A 156 12.56 -14.87 58.47
CA GLN A 156 13.27 -14.99 59.76
C GLN A 156 13.36 -13.77 60.68
#